data_AF-A0A0Q5JXA6-F1
#
_entry.id   AF-A0A0Q5JXA6-F1
#
_cell.length_a   1.000
_cell.length_b   1.000
_cell.length_c   1.000
_cell.angle_alpha   90.00
_cell.angle_beta   90.00
_cell.angle_gamma   90.00
#
_symmetry.space_group_name_H-M   'P 1'
#
loop_
_entity.id
_entity.type
_entity.pdbx_description
1 polymer ?
#
loop_
_entity_poly.entity_id
_entity_poly.type
_entity_poly.pdbx_seq_one_letter_code
_entity_poly.pdbx_strand_id
1 'polypeptide(L)'
;MLPVAGTLGAFGYMGYYATRVLRGRRGVGAEAFVSGPAARVAARDELGQVWAERTFSYGGRPCTLLRLPQPVAGGLSVGGVHYAAFSRVCTHLGCSVNLVRDQEVLAFAFNYRPPQGERHPQLGCPCHYSVFDPLRAGESVFGKAASPLPRVRLEVRGSDLYATGIEPAPELSG
;
A
#
# COMPACT_ATOMS: atom_id res chain seq x y z
N MET A 1 39.54 20.39 -21.85
CA MET A 1 39.29 19.90 -20.47
C MET A 1 37.88 20.23 -19.96
N LEU A 2 37.34 21.44 -20.14
CA LEU A 2 35.96 21.77 -19.76
C LEU A 2 34.85 20.81 -20.25
N PRO A 3 34.81 20.37 -21.53
CA PRO A 3 33.76 19.47 -22.00
C PRO A 3 33.76 18.11 -21.28
N VAL A 4 34.95 17.57 -20.98
CA VAL A 4 35.10 16.29 -20.26
C VAL A 4 34.62 16.41 -18.80
N ALA A 5 34.96 17.51 -18.12
CA ALA A 5 34.51 17.76 -16.76
C ALA A 5 32.97 17.92 -16.67
N GLY A 6 32.37 18.60 -17.65
CA GLY A 6 30.91 18.73 -17.75
C GLY A 6 30.22 17.39 -17.94
N THR A 7 30.76 16.53 -18.81
CA THR A 7 30.23 15.17 -19.03
C THR A 7 30.33 14.31 -17.77
N LEU A 8 31.48 14.32 -17.07
CA LEU A 8 31.66 13.58 -15.83
C LEU A 8 30.67 14.04 -14.74
N GLY A 9 30.42 15.35 -14.63
CA GLY A 9 29.44 15.90 -13.70
C GLY A 9 28.01 15.43 -13.99
N ALA A 10 27.60 15.44 -15.26
CA ALA A 10 26.26 15.00 -15.67
C ALA A 10 26.01 13.51 -15.37
N PHE A 11 26.97 12.64 -15.72
CA PHE A 11 26.86 11.21 -15.41
C PHE A 11 26.93 10.92 -13.91
N GLY A 12 27.77 11.65 -13.17
CA GLY A 12 27.82 11.57 -11.71
C GLY A 12 26.48 11.92 -11.06
N TYR A 13 25.85 13.03 -11.48
CA TYR A 13 24.52 13.43 -11.01
C TYR A 13 23.45 12.40 -11.39
N MET A 14 23.47 11.91 -12.62
CA MET A 14 22.50 10.90 -13.08
C MET A 14 22.64 9.59 -12.31
N GLY A 15 23.87 9.16 -12.00
CA GLY A 15 24.13 7.99 -11.16
C GLY A 15 23.65 8.18 -9.73
N TYR A 16 23.90 9.36 -9.14
CA TYR A 16 23.39 9.71 -7.81
C TYR A 16 21.85 9.71 -7.77
N TYR A 17 21.22 10.38 -8.74
CA TYR A 17 19.76 10.46 -8.84
C TYR A 17 19.13 9.08 -9.05
N ALA A 18 19.69 8.27 -9.95
CA ALA A 18 19.23 6.89 -10.16
C ALA A 18 19.32 6.06 -8.87
N THR A 19 20.42 6.17 -8.13
CA THR A 19 20.59 5.48 -6.84
C THR A 19 19.52 5.92 -5.84
N ARG A 20 19.23 7.22 -5.74
CA ARG A 20 18.17 7.76 -4.87
C ARG A 20 16.80 7.23 -5.27
N VAL A 21 16.49 7.14 -6.56
CA VAL A 21 15.20 6.63 -7.05
C VAL A 21 15.06 5.13 -6.80
N LEU A 22 16.11 4.35 -7.02
CA LEU A 22 16.08 2.89 -6.91
C LEU A 22 16.12 2.41 -5.45
N ARG A 23 16.80 3.14 -4.56
CA ARG A 23 17.00 2.74 -3.15
C ARG A 23 16.26 3.62 -2.13
N GLY A 24 15.61 4.70 -2.57
CA GLY A 24 14.99 5.68 -1.68
C GLY A 24 13.57 5.31 -1.21
N ARG A 25 13.02 4.16 -1.62
CA ARG A 25 11.72 3.69 -1.10
C ARG A 25 11.88 3.20 0.32
N ARG A 26 11.00 3.66 1.21
CA ARG A 26 10.89 3.18 2.59
C ARG A 26 10.08 1.89 2.59
N GLY A 27 10.65 0.85 3.20
CA GLY A 27 9.93 -0.39 3.47
C GLY A 27 8.85 -0.21 4.53
N VAL A 28 8.10 -1.28 4.80
CA VAL A 28 7.13 -1.30 5.91
C VAL A 28 7.88 -1.30 7.23
N GLY A 29 7.61 -0.28 8.07
CA GLY A 29 8.19 -0.16 9.40
C GLY A 29 7.42 -0.95 10.47
N ALA A 30 7.87 -0.82 11.72
CA ALA A 30 7.15 -1.32 12.88
C ALA A 30 5.72 -0.74 12.94
N GLU A 31 4.80 -1.52 13.51
CA GLU A 31 3.40 -1.11 13.65
C GLU A 31 3.28 0.14 14.54
N ALA A 32 2.73 1.21 13.98
CA ALA A 32 2.62 2.52 14.63
C ALA A 32 1.15 2.99 14.69
N PHE A 33 0.25 2.12 15.14
CA PHE A 33 -1.17 2.41 15.17
C PHE A 33 -1.52 3.46 16.22
N VAL A 34 -2.20 4.52 15.79
CA VAL A 34 -2.88 5.45 16.70
C VAL A 34 -4.28 4.93 16.96
N SER A 35 -4.61 4.67 18.22
CA SER A 35 -5.94 4.20 18.62
C SER A 35 -7.02 5.24 18.30
N GLY A 36 -8.19 4.76 17.88
CA GLY A 36 -9.36 5.59 17.65
C GLY A 36 -10.64 4.89 18.14
N PRO A 37 -11.82 5.54 18.01
CA PRO A 37 -13.08 4.90 18.35
C PRO A 37 -13.27 3.63 17.51
N ALA A 38 -13.83 2.59 18.11
CA ALA A 38 -14.12 1.35 17.40
C ALA A 38 -15.25 1.58 16.39
N ALA A 39 -15.02 1.30 15.12
CA ALA A 39 -16.01 1.43 14.06
C ALA A 39 -16.25 0.08 13.39
N ARG A 40 -17.51 -0.34 13.30
CA ARG A 40 -17.89 -1.58 12.61
C ARG A 40 -17.60 -1.44 11.11
N VAL A 41 -16.87 -2.39 10.53
CA VAL A 41 -16.46 -2.36 9.11
C VAL A 41 -17.30 -3.31 8.26
N ALA A 42 -17.36 -4.58 8.64
CA ALA A 42 -18.01 -5.64 7.87
C ALA A 42 -18.36 -6.83 8.77
N ALA A 43 -19.30 -7.66 8.34
CA ALA A 43 -19.40 -9.03 8.87
C ALA A 43 -18.29 -9.90 8.26
N ARG A 44 -17.79 -10.91 9.00
CA ARG A 44 -16.68 -11.74 8.53
C ARG A 44 -17.01 -12.59 7.31
N ASP A 45 -18.28 -12.98 7.16
CA ASP A 45 -18.84 -13.76 6.06
C ASP A 45 -19.07 -12.93 4.79
N GLU A 46 -19.22 -11.61 4.89
CA GLU A 46 -19.27 -10.68 3.74
C GLU A 46 -18.00 -10.81 2.88
N LEU A 47 -16.85 -11.13 3.48
CA LEU A 47 -15.59 -11.41 2.78
C LEU A 47 -15.43 -12.91 2.48
N GLY A 48 -16.40 -13.46 1.74
CA GLY A 48 -16.53 -14.90 1.50
C GLY A 48 -15.41 -15.57 0.68
N GLN A 49 -14.59 -14.79 -0.03
CA GLN A 49 -13.48 -15.31 -0.86
C GLN A 49 -12.19 -14.50 -0.68
N VAL A 50 -11.05 -15.14 -0.98
CA VAL A 50 -9.76 -14.44 -1.03
C VAL A 50 -9.84 -13.29 -2.04
N TRP A 51 -9.27 -12.14 -1.68
CA TRP A 51 -9.38 -10.87 -2.39
C TRP A 51 -10.77 -10.22 -2.38
N ALA A 52 -11.72 -10.69 -1.57
CA ALA A 52 -12.92 -9.90 -1.28
C ALA A 52 -12.52 -8.55 -0.68
N GLU A 53 -13.20 -7.49 -1.11
CA GLU A 53 -12.92 -6.11 -0.71
C GLU A 53 -14.15 -5.49 -0.06
N ARG A 54 -13.93 -4.75 1.03
CA ARG A 54 -14.90 -3.82 1.59
C ARG A 54 -14.28 -2.46 1.77
N THR A 55 -14.87 -1.42 1.18
CA THR A 55 -14.44 -0.04 1.40
C THR A 55 -15.19 0.59 2.56
N PHE A 56 -14.51 1.44 3.33
CA PHE A 56 -15.07 2.11 4.51
C PHE A 56 -14.31 3.41 4.81
N SER A 57 -14.73 4.16 5.83
CA SER A 57 -14.03 5.36 6.32
C SER A 57 -13.58 5.15 7.75
N TYR A 58 -12.36 5.58 8.08
CA TYR A 58 -11.82 5.55 9.44
C TYR A 58 -10.81 6.66 9.66
N GLY A 59 -10.85 7.32 10.82
CA GLY A 59 -9.97 8.45 11.11
C GLY A 59 -10.06 9.58 10.07
N GLY A 60 -11.24 9.81 9.49
CA GLY A 60 -11.47 10.81 8.45
C GLY A 60 -10.90 10.46 7.07
N ARG A 61 -10.43 9.22 6.85
CA ARG A 61 -9.78 8.79 5.60
C ARG A 61 -10.54 7.63 4.96
N PRO A 62 -10.67 7.60 3.62
CA PRO A 62 -11.14 6.41 2.94
C PRO A 62 -10.16 5.26 3.14
N CYS A 63 -10.69 4.07 3.38
CA CYS A 63 -9.95 2.85 3.67
C CYS A 63 -10.51 1.66 2.87
N THR A 64 -9.72 0.60 2.75
CA THR A 64 -10.12 -0.68 2.17
C THR A 64 -9.75 -1.81 3.12
N LEU A 65 -10.66 -2.77 3.28
CA LEU A 65 -10.49 -4.03 3.98
C LEU A 65 -10.42 -5.14 2.93
N LEU A 66 -9.42 -6.00 3.04
CA LEU A 66 -9.18 -7.12 2.14
C LEU A 66 -9.13 -8.43 2.92
N ARG A 67 -9.72 -9.49 2.36
CA ARG A 67 -9.38 -10.86 2.74
C ARG A 67 -8.17 -11.32 1.95
N LEU A 68 -7.13 -11.76 2.64
CA LEU A 68 -5.85 -12.16 2.06
C LEU A 68 -5.67 -13.69 2.07
N PRO A 69 -4.83 -14.24 1.19
CA PRO A 69 -4.49 -15.66 1.18
C PRO A 69 -3.56 -16.07 2.33
N GLN A 70 -2.86 -15.12 2.96
CA GLN A 70 -1.81 -15.37 3.94
C GLN A 70 -1.75 -14.23 4.98
N PRO A 71 -1.16 -14.47 6.18
CA PRO A 71 -0.98 -13.42 7.17
C PRO A 71 0.05 -12.38 6.70
N VAL A 72 -0.12 -11.13 7.13
CA VAL A 72 0.77 -10.01 6.83
C VAL A 72 0.97 -9.14 8.08
N ALA A 73 2.07 -8.37 8.14
CA ALA A 73 2.33 -7.47 9.26
C ALA A 73 1.22 -6.41 9.42
N GLY A 74 0.72 -6.19 10.64
CA GLY A 74 -0.42 -5.33 10.92
C GLY A 74 -1.78 -5.89 10.46
N GLY A 75 -1.82 -7.09 9.89
CA GLY A 75 -3.05 -7.80 9.53
C GLY A 75 -3.65 -8.57 10.71
N LEU A 76 -4.92 -8.96 10.56
CA LEU A 76 -5.67 -9.75 11.53
C LEU A 76 -5.87 -11.17 11.00
N SER A 77 -5.51 -12.18 11.80
CA SER A 77 -5.72 -13.58 11.47
C SER A 77 -6.62 -14.25 12.51
N VAL A 78 -7.72 -14.87 12.07
CA VAL A 78 -8.70 -15.51 12.94
C VAL A 78 -9.26 -16.76 12.27
N GLY A 79 -9.16 -17.92 12.95
CA GLY A 79 -9.69 -19.18 12.44
C GLY A 79 -9.15 -19.56 11.05
N GLY A 80 -7.86 -19.28 10.78
CA GLY A 80 -7.22 -19.55 9.48
C GLY A 80 -7.61 -18.57 8.35
N VAL A 81 -8.39 -17.53 8.64
CA VAL A 81 -8.71 -16.47 7.67
C VAL A 81 -7.88 -15.23 7.98
N HIS A 82 -7.31 -14.64 6.94
CA HIS A 82 -6.42 -13.48 7.05
C HIS A 82 -7.08 -12.24 6.46
N TYR A 83 -6.95 -11.12 7.17
CA TYR A 83 -7.50 -9.83 6.79
C TYR A 83 -6.43 -8.76 6.92
N ALA A 84 -6.46 -7.77 6.05
CA ALA A 84 -5.67 -6.55 6.20
C ALA A 84 -6.51 -5.35 5.76
N ALA A 85 -6.26 -4.20 6.37
CA ALA A 85 -6.90 -2.97 5.96
C ALA A 85 -5.88 -1.84 5.84
N PHE A 86 -6.11 -0.98 4.84
CA PHE A 86 -5.20 0.09 4.48
C PHE A 86 -5.98 1.36 4.18
N SER A 87 -5.34 2.51 4.40
CA SER A 87 -5.84 3.76 3.86
C SER A 87 -5.81 3.73 2.33
N ARG A 88 -6.84 4.29 1.70
CA ARG A 88 -6.94 4.52 0.26
C ARG A 88 -6.40 5.89 -0.16
N VAL A 89 -5.65 6.56 0.69
CA VAL A 89 -5.01 7.85 0.37
C VAL A 89 -3.56 7.60 -0.02
N CYS A 90 -3.21 7.89 -1.26
CA CYS A 90 -1.86 7.69 -1.78
C CYS A 90 -0.86 8.56 -1.02
N THR A 91 0.24 7.94 -0.59
CA THR A 91 1.33 8.57 0.17
C THR A 91 2.29 9.40 -0.69
N HIS A 92 1.92 9.66 -1.94
CA HIS A 92 2.60 10.65 -2.77
C HIS A 92 1.94 12.03 -2.60
N LEU A 93 0.73 12.21 -3.14
CA LEU A 93 0.00 13.49 -3.15
C LEU A 93 -1.50 13.32 -2.88
N GLY A 94 -1.91 12.24 -2.20
CA GLY A 94 -3.26 12.11 -1.65
C GLY A 94 -4.36 11.57 -2.59
N CYS A 95 -4.05 11.25 -3.85
CA CYS A 95 -5.02 10.62 -4.76
C CYS A 95 -5.58 9.29 -4.19
N SER A 96 -6.79 8.92 -4.63
CA SER A 96 -7.41 7.65 -4.23
C SER A 96 -6.63 6.44 -4.75
N VAL A 97 -6.51 5.42 -3.90
CA VAL A 97 -5.94 4.11 -4.20
C VAL A 97 -7.06 3.08 -4.30
N ASN A 98 -6.98 2.23 -5.31
CA ASN A 98 -8.00 1.24 -5.64
C ASN A 98 -7.38 -0.15 -5.80
N LEU A 99 -8.16 -1.19 -5.50
CA LEU A 99 -7.73 -2.56 -5.77
C LEU A 99 -7.77 -2.84 -7.29
N VAL A 100 -6.61 -3.16 -7.85
CA VAL A 100 -6.42 -3.55 -9.25
C VAL A 100 -6.27 -5.06 -9.28
N ARG A 101 -7.31 -5.76 -9.74
CA ARG A 101 -7.35 -7.23 -9.77
C ARG A 101 -6.68 -7.81 -11.00
N ASP A 102 -6.96 -7.19 -12.15
CA ASP A 102 -6.46 -7.62 -13.45
C ASP A 102 -5.00 -7.18 -13.65
N GLN A 103 -4.15 -8.15 -13.97
CA GLN A 103 -2.72 -7.95 -14.18
C GLN A 103 -2.43 -7.20 -15.48
N GLU A 104 -3.29 -7.32 -16.50
CA GLU A 104 -3.11 -6.57 -17.74
C GLU A 104 -3.49 -5.09 -17.55
N VAL A 105 -4.49 -4.80 -16.70
CA VAL A 105 -4.78 -3.43 -16.27
C VAL A 105 -3.60 -2.84 -15.49
N LEU A 106 -2.98 -3.63 -14.62
CA LEU A 106 -1.79 -3.20 -13.88
C LEU A 106 -0.62 -2.88 -14.83
N ALA A 107 -0.38 -3.75 -15.81
CA ALA A 107 0.64 -3.55 -16.82
C ALA A 107 0.39 -2.31 -17.68
N PHE A 108 -0.85 -2.13 -18.15
CA PHE A 108 -1.21 -1.05 -19.06
C PHE A 108 -1.35 0.30 -18.36
N ALA A 109 -2.16 0.39 -17.30
CA ALA A 109 -2.51 1.65 -16.66
C ALA A 109 -1.50 2.14 -15.62
N PHE A 110 -0.66 1.24 -15.10
CA PHE A 110 0.33 1.57 -14.06
C PHE A 110 1.77 1.29 -14.50
N ASN A 111 1.99 0.83 -15.73
CA ASN A 111 3.32 0.47 -16.25
C ASN A 111 4.09 -0.47 -15.30
N TYR A 112 3.38 -1.39 -14.66
CA TYR A 112 3.96 -2.30 -13.68
C TYR A 112 3.52 -3.73 -13.96
N ARG A 113 4.50 -4.60 -14.16
CA ARG A 113 4.30 -6.06 -14.23
C ARG A 113 5.00 -6.69 -13.02
N PRO A 114 4.25 -7.24 -12.05
CA PRO A 114 4.85 -7.95 -10.95
C PRO A 114 5.73 -9.12 -11.45
N PRO A 115 6.85 -9.41 -10.77
CA PRO A 115 7.65 -10.60 -11.02
C PRO A 115 6.82 -11.90 -10.95
N GLN A 116 7.34 -12.97 -11.54
CA GLN A 116 6.73 -14.29 -11.42
C GLN A 116 6.68 -14.71 -9.94
N GLY A 117 5.51 -15.12 -9.45
CA GLY A 117 5.28 -15.43 -8.04
C GLY A 117 4.63 -14.29 -7.23
N GLU A 118 4.66 -13.05 -7.72
CA GLU A 118 4.03 -11.86 -7.09
C GLU A 118 2.80 -11.38 -7.86
N ARG A 119 2.25 -12.22 -8.75
CA ARG A 119 1.07 -11.91 -9.57
C ARG A 119 -0.21 -12.13 -8.77
N HIS A 120 -0.71 -11.05 -8.19
CA HIS A 120 -1.97 -11.02 -7.45
C HIS A 120 -2.57 -9.61 -7.54
N PRO A 121 -3.80 -9.39 -7.05
CA PRO A 121 -4.34 -8.04 -6.92
C PRO A 121 -3.41 -7.11 -6.15
N GLN A 122 -3.26 -5.90 -6.66
CA GLN A 122 -2.39 -4.85 -6.12
C GLN A 122 -3.23 -3.60 -5.81
N LEU A 123 -2.72 -2.70 -4.98
CA LEU A 123 -3.37 -1.42 -4.68
C LEU A 123 -2.74 -0.33 -5.55
N GLY A 124 -3.50 0.23 -6.50
CA GLY A 124 -3.00 1.17 -7.50
C GLY A 124 -3.52 2.60 -7.33
N CYS A 125 -2.61 3.58 -7.46
CA CYS A 125 -2.90 5.01 -7.57
C CYS A 125 -2.66 5.50 -9.02
N PRO A 126 -3.70 5.90 -9.77
CA PRO A 126 -3.58 6.20 -11.19
C PRO A 126 -2.88 7.54 -11.50
N CYS A 127 -2.76 8.44 -10.53
CA CYS A 127 -2.24 9.80 -10.77
C CYS A 127 -0.77 9.81 -11.22
N HIS A 128 0.07 9.00 -10.57
CA HIS A 128 1.51 8.90 -10.87
C HIS A 128 1.98 7.44 -10.76
N TYR A 129 1.09 6.54 -11.16
CA TYR A 129 1.33 5.11 -11.33
C TYR A 129 1.91 4.40 -10.11
N SER A 130 1.57 4.86 -8.89
CA SER A 130 2.08 4.22 -7.68
C SER A 130 1.34 2.92 -7.41
N VAL A 131 2.08 1.87 -7.09
CA VAL A 131 1.54 0.54 -6.79
C VAL A 131 2.02 0.13 -5.41
N PHE A 132 1.09 -0.43 -4.65
CA PHE A 132 1.30 -0.90 -3.29
C PHE A 132 0.87 -2.35 -3.15
N ASP A 133 1.66 -3.13 -2.41
CA ASP A 133 1.46 -4.56 -2.28
C ASP A 133 0.73 -4.92 -0.98
N PRO A 134 -0.50 -5.44 -1.04
CA PRO A 134 -1.26 -5.83 0.15
C PRO A 134 -0.68 -7.06 0.86
N LEU A 135 0.02 -7.97 0.17
CA LEU A 135 0.72 -9.11 0.77
C LEU A 135 2.02 -8.70 1.47
N ARG A 136 2.56 -7.53 1.11
CA ARG A 136 3.71 -6.89 1.77
C ARG A 136 3.26 -5.73 2.65
N ALA A 137 2.12 -5.89 3.32
CA ALA A 137 1.61 -4.93 4.31
C ALA A 137 1.49 -3.47 3.81
N GLY A 138 1.17 -3.28 2.52
CA GLY A 138 0.97 -1.97 1.90
C GLY A 138 2.26 -1.30 1.41
N GLU A 139 3.37 -2.04 1.30
CA GLU A 139 4.64 -1.55 0.77
C GLU A 139 4.48 -0.90 -0.61
N SER A 140 5.13 0.25 -0.85
CA SER A 140 5.19 0.83 -2.19
C SER A 140 6.22 0.10 -3.05
N VAL A 141 5.74 -0.71 -3.99
CA VAL A 141 6.59 -1.53 -4.87
C VAL A 141 6.90 -0.85 -6.20
N PHE A 142 6.11 0.16 -6.60
CA PHE A 142 6.33 0.90 -7.84
C PHE A 142 5.76 2.33 -7.82
N GLY A 143 6.19 3.15 -8.78
CA GLY A 143 5.71 4.52 -9.02
C GLY A 143 6.30 5.60 -8.11
N LYS A 144 5.63 6.74 -7.98
CA LYS A 144 6.19 7.93 -7.28
C LYS A 144 6.08 7.92 -5.75
N ALA A 145 5.11 7.21 -5.19
CA ALA A 145 5.05 7.06 -3.74
C ALA A 145 6.31 6.37 -3.21
N ALA A 146 6.91 6.92 -2.16
CA ALA A 146 8.12 6.37 -1.55
C ALA A 146 7.86 5.71 -0.19
N SER A 147 6.65 5.85 0.37
CA SER A 147 6.28 5.33 1.68
C SER A 147 5.09 4.35 1.57
N PRO A 148 5.00 3.34 2.43
CA PRO A 148 3.90 2.37 2.43
C PRO A 148 2.55 3.02 2.75
N LEU A 149 1.45 2.40 2.34
CA LEU A 149 0.11 2.82 2.75
C LEU A 149 -0.08 2.61 4.25
N PRO A 150 -0.61 3.62 4.98
CA PRO A 150 -0.91 3.46 6.40
C PRO A 150 -1.92 2.34 6.64
N ARG A 151 -1.58 1.43 7.56
CA ARG A 151 -2.41 0.28 7.93
C ARG A 151 -3.54 0.72 8.88
N VAL A 152 -4.64 0.00 8.83
CA VAL A 152 -5.76 0.12 9.78
C VAL A 152 -5.78 -1.12 10.65
N ARG A 153 -5.72 -0.93 11.98
CA ARG A 153 -5.81 -2.01 12.95
C ARG A 153 -7.24 -2.55 12.98
N LEU A 154 -7.35 -3.86 12.82
CA LEU A 154 -8.61 -4.58 12.84
C LEU A 154 -8.75 -5.40 14.12
N GLU A 155 -9.98 -5.54 14.60
CA GLU A 155 -10.38 -6.43 15.70
C GLU A 155 -11.61 -7.24 15.32
N VAL A 156 -11.70 -8.47 15.84
CA VAL A 156 -12.94 -9.25 15.78
C VAL A 156 -13.79 -8.96 17.02
N ARG A 157 -15.08 -8.69 16.82
CA ARG A 157 -16.06 -8.65 17.91
C ARG A 157 -17.29 -9.47 17.51
N GLY A 158 -17.42 -10.66 18.08
CA GLY A 158 -18.44 -11.63 17.65
C GLY A 158 -18.21 -12.08 16.21
N SER A 159 -19.21 -11.89 15.34
CA SER A 159 -19.15 -12.20 13.91
C SER A 159 -18.61 -11.05 13.03
N ASP A 160 -18.33 -9.89 13.63
CA ASP A 160 -18.02 -8.66 12.91
C ASP A 160 -16.54 -8.27 13.03
N LEU A 161 -16.07 -7.52 12.02
CA LEU A 161 -14.78 -6.86 11.96
C LEU A 161 -14.94 -5.38 12.30
N TYR A 162 -14.07 -4.88 13.17
CA TYR A 162 -14.01 -3.49 13.60
C TYR A 162 -12.65 -2.89 13.27
N ALA A 163 -12.63 -1.60 12.90
CA ALA A 163 -11.42 -0.80 12.87
C ALA A 163 -11.24 -0.09 14.22
N THR A 164 -10.05 -0.16 14.81
CA THR A 164 -9.76 0.38 16.16
C THR A 164 -8.50 1.24 16.24
N GLY A 165 -7.82 1.44 15.12
CA GLY A 165 -6.71 2.36 15.01
C GLY A 165 -6.24 2.47 13.57
N ILE A 166 -5.48 3.51 13.27
CA ILE A 166 -4.87 3.71 11.96
C ILE A 166 -3.48 4.30 12.13
N GLU A 167 -2.55 3.87 11.29
CA GLU A 167 -1.22 4.48 11.25
C GLU A 167 -1.30 5.92 10.73
N PRO A 168 -0.42 6.81 11.24
CA PRO A 168 -0.35 8.17 10.75
C PRO A 168 -0.01 8.19 9.25
N ALA A 169 -0.42 9.25 8.57
CA ALA A 169 0.10 9.50 7.22
C ALA A 169 1.62 9.69 7.31
N PRO A 170 2.41 9.10 6.39
CA PRO A 170 3.84 9.34 6.37
C PRO A 170 4.10 10.82 6.07
N GLU A 171 5.19 11.35 6.62
CA GLU A 171 5.66 12.68 6.23
C GLU A 171 6.01 12.68 4.74
N LEU A 172 5.30 13.52 3.98
CA LEU A 172 5.55 13.76 2.56
C LEU A 172 6.83 14.60 2.46
N SER A 173 7.99 13.95 2.41
CA SER A 173 9.23 14.65 2.08
C SER A 173 9.18 15.04 0.61
N GLY A 174 9.02 16.34 0.34
CA GLY A 174 9.19 16.96 -0.98
C GLY A 174 10.63 16.86 -1.50
#